data_AF-A0A7W1YGJ0-F1
#
_entry.id   AF-A0A7W1YGJ0-F1
#
_cell.length_a   1.000
_cell.length_b   1.000
_cell.length_c   1.000
_cell.angle_alpha   90.00
_cell.angle_beta   90.00
_cell.angle_gamma   90.00
#
_symmetry.space_group_name_H-M   'P 1'
#
loop_
_entity.id
_entity.type
_entity.pdbx_description
1 polymer ?
#
loop_
_entity_poly.entity_id
_entity_poly.type
_entity_poly.pdbx_seq_one_letter_code
_entity_poly.pdbx_strand_id
1 'polypeptide(L)'
;MERNDTKHSVLNIFNLSGHMPNTFTGRFNSNGSAKLAISPDDIQQLGNRIKNLSLHIDNMIRSLEEARDFEESKIRSLKNKMYNETYGGTYSRLTEYDVDDMLQYLSKNKAGGIYRLHDDEELVDFVSRLRKIKQELYEFGDNVGYAGYKFKEQDADLGNILSRILS
;
A
#
# COMPACT_ATOMS: atom_id res chain seq x y z
N MET A 1 -27.83 -34.73 65.22
CA MET A 1 -28.60 -34.45 63.99
C MET A 1 -28.05 -33.17 63.42
N GLU A 2 -27.22 -33.26 62.39
CA GLU A 2 -26.75 -32.10 61.65
C GLU A 2 -26.79 -32.49 60.17
N ARG A 3 -27.62 -31.77 59.41
CA ARG A 3 -27.87 -32.04 57.99
C ARG A 3 -26.83 -31.28 57.18
N ASN A 4 -26.07 -32.01 56.38
CA ASN A 4 -25.06 -31.48 55.46
C ASN A 4 -25.75 -30.74 54.31
N ASP A 5 -25.78 -29.41 54.36
CA ASP A 5 -26.17 -28.57 53.22
C ASP A 5 -25.02 -28.50 52.23
N THR A 6 -25.04 -29.41 51.26
CA THR A 6 -24.10 -29.38 50.13
C THR A 6 -24.64 -28.35 49.13
N LYS A 7 -24.07 -27.14 49.17
CA LYS A 7 -24.32 -26.11 48.15
C LYS A 7 -23.82 -26.64 46.80
N HIS A 8 -24.73 -27.13 45.97
CA HIS A 8 -24.42 -27.42 44.58
C HIS A 8 -24.17 -26.11 43.84
N SER A 9 -22.89 -25.82 43.57
CA SER A 9 -22.48 -24.73 42.70
C SER A 9 -23.06 -24.97 41.30
N VAL A 10 -23.61 -23.92 40.69
CA VAL A 10 -24.21 -23.90 39.34
C VAL A 10 -23.25 -24.47 38.27
N LEU A 11 -21.94 -24.47 38.57
CA LEU A 11 -20.87 -25.07 37.78
C LEU A 11 -20.96 -26.60 37.63
N ASN A 12 -21.53 -27.31 38.62
CA ASN A 12 -21.70 -28.78 38.54
C ASN A 12 -22.86 -29.20 37.62
N ILE A 13 -23.82 -28.31 37.34
CA ILE A 13 -25.01 -28.63 36.55
C ILE A 13 -24.67 -28.75 35.06
N PHE A 14 -23.64 -28.04 34.58
CA PHE A 14 -23.25 -28.04 33.17
C PHE A 14 -22.10 -28.98 32.81
N ASN A 15 -21.65 -29.85 33.74
CA ASN A 15 -20.61 -30.86 33.48
C ASN A 15 -19.32 -30.30 32.81
N LEU A 16 -19.00 -29.02 33.06
CA LEU A 16 -17.86 -28.29 32.47
C LEU A 16 -16.56 -28.43 33.29
N SER A 17 -16.63 -29.10 34.47
CA SER A 17 -15.49 -29.30 35.38
C SER A 17 -14.31 -30.05 34.74
N GLY A 18 -14.52 -30.75 33.62
CA GLY A 18 -13.47 -31.49 32.90
C GLY A 18 -12.68 -30.71 31.84
N HIS A 19 -13.08 -29.49 31.45
CA HIS A 19 -12.56 -28.85 30.22
C HIS A 19 -12.07 -27.39 30.35
N MET A 20 -11.99 -26.78 31.55
CA MET A 20 -11.99 -25.31 31.65
C MET A 20 -10.76 -24.55 32.21
N PRO A 21 -9.93 -24.99 33.18
CA PRO A 21 -9.03 -24.02 33.84
C PRO A 21 -7.88 -23.54 32.94
N ASN A 22 -7.17 -24.48 32.30
CA ASN A 22 -5.91 -24.17 31.62
C ASN A 22 -6.10 -23.68 30.17
N THR A 23 -7.22 -24.04 29.53
CA THR A 23 -7.54 -23.70 28.13
C THR A 23 -8.02 -22.27 27.94
N PHE A 24 -8.56 -21.66 29.00
CA PHE A 24 -9.17 -20.34 28.99
C PHE A 24 -8.34 -19.25 29.69
N THR A 25 -7.25 -19.64 30.36
CA THR A 25 -6.34 -18.70 31.02
C THR A 25 -5.74 -17.72 30.00
N GLY A 26 -5.92 -16.41 30.21
CA GLY A 26 -5.44 -15.36 29.28
C GLY A 26 -6.30 -15.15 28.03
N ARG A 27 -7.45 -15.85 27.90
CA ARG A 27 -8.40 -15.73 26.78
C ARG A 27 -9.51 -14.70 27.03
N PHE A 28 -9.43 -13.93 28.11
CA PHE A 28 -10.41 -12.91 28.46
C PHE A 28 -9.71 -11.57 28.78
N ASN A 29 -10.37 -10.47 28.45
CA ASN A 29 -9.97 -9.11 28.82
C ASN A 29 -10.24 -8.85 30.32
N SER A 30 -9.71 -7.76 30.86
CA SER A 30 -9.90 -7.37 32.27
C SER A 30 -11.36 -7.11 32.66
N ASN A 31 -12.23 -6.85 31.69
CA ASN A 31 -13.67 -6.68 31.85
C ASN A 31 -14.47 -7.99 31.69
N GLY A 32 -13.79 -9.13 31.52
CA GLY A 32 -14.42 -10.45 31.41
C GLY A 32 -14.90 -10.83 29.99
N SER A 33 -14.73 -9.97 28.98
CA SER A 33 -15.06 -10.35 27.59
C SER A 33 -14.00 -11.26 26.99
N ALA A 34 -14.39 -12.14 26.05
CA ALA A 34 -13.43 -12.99 25.35
C ALA A 34 -12.42 -12.14 24.56
N LYS A 35 -11.14 -12.48 24.67
CA LYS A 35 -10.05 -11.82 23.96
C LYS A 35 -9.90 -12.46 22.59
N LEU A 36 -10.16 -11.69 21.54
CA LEU A 36 -9.94 -12.12 20.16
C LEU A 36 -8.45 -12.39 19.92
N ALA A 37 -8.15 -13.42 19.12
CA ALA A 37 -6.78 -13.77 18.77
C ALA A 37 -6.11 -12.69 17.89
N ILE A 38 -6.91 -11.93 17.14
CA ILE A 38 -6.50 -10.77 16.36
C ILE A 38 -7.53 -9.67 16.61
N SER A 39 -7.08 -8.45 16.91
CA SER A 39 -7.96 -7.30 17.14
C SER A 39 -8.56 -6.81 15.82
N PRO A 40 -9.88 -6.65 15.71
CA PRO A 40 -10.54 -6.02 14.56
C PRO A 40 -10.01 -4.63 14.22
N ASP A 41 -9.63 -3.87 15.25
CA ASP A 41 -9.06 -2.52 15.08
C ASP A 41 -7.64 -2.60 14.50
N ASP A 42 -6.84 -3.60 14.87
CA ASP A 42 -5.50 -3.80 14.30
C ASP A 42 -5.59 -4.19 12.81
N ILE A 43 -6.57 -5.00 12.44
CA ILE A 43 -6.85 -5.37 11.04
C ILE A 43 -7.25 -4.13 10.23
N GLN A 44 -8.13 -3.28 10.78
CA GLN A 44 -8.52 -2.02 10.12
C GLN A 44 -7.33 -1.07 9.96
N GLN A 45 -6.47 -0.95 10.98
CA GLN A 45 -5.24 -0.16 10.89
C GLN A 45 -4.29 -0.70 9.83
N LEU A 46 -4.15 -2.02 9.71
CA LEU A 46 -3.35 -2.63 8.65
C LEU A 46 -3.89 -2.29 7.25
N GLY A 47 -5.21 -2.38 7.05
CA GLY A 47 -5.86 -1.95 5.80
C GLY A 47 -5.52 -0.50 5.45
N ASN A 48 -5.64 0.41 6.42
CA ASN A 48 -5.27 1.82 6.23
C ASN A 48 -3.79 2.02 5.90
N ARG A 49 -2.88 1.28 6.54
CA ARG A 49 -1.44 1.35 6.24
C ARG A 49 -1.12 0.89 4.82
N ILE A 50 -1.78 -0.17 4.35
CA ILE A 50 -1.65 -0.67 2.97
C ILE A 50 -2.16 0.39 1.97
N LYS A 51 -3.31 1.02 2.25
CA LYS A 51 -3.83 2.12 1.42
C LYS A 51 -2.85 3.30 1.39
N ASN A 52 -2.23 3.65 2.52
CA ASN A 52 -1.24 4.74 2.55
C ASN A 52 0.02 4.41 1.73
N LEU A 53 0.38 3.14 1.56
CA LEU A 53 1.46 2.75 0.66
C LEU A 53 1.18 3.14 -0.80
N SER A 54 -0.10 3.16 -1.21
CA SER A 54 -0.50 3.58 -2.55
C SER A 54 -0.13 5.05 -2.81
N LEU A 55 -0.09 5.90 -1.77
CA LEU A 55 0.32 7.31 -1.88
C LEU A 55 1.81 7.46 -2.18
N HIS A 56 2.64 6.50 -1.77
CA HIS A 56 4.05 6.51 -2.15
C HIS A 56 4.24 6.25 -3.64
N ILE A 57 3.38 5.42 -4.24
CA ILE A 57 3.42 5.16 -5.69
C ILE A 57 3.06 6.43 -6.49
N ASP A 58 2.10 7.23 -6.03
CA ASP A 58 1.79 8.53 -6.66
C ASP A 58 3.01 9.46 -6.67
N ASN A 59 3.75 9.50 -5.57
CA ASN A 59 4.97 10.29 -5.51
C ASN A 59 6.06 9.74 -6.45
N MET A 60 6.20 8.42 -6.58
CA MET A 60 7.14 7.82 -7.53
C MET A 60 6.79 8.17 -8.98
N ILE A 61 5.51 8.07 -9.36
CA ILE A 61 5.05 8.45 -10.70
C ILE A 61 5.36 9.92 -10.99
N ARG A 62 5.05 10.81 -10.04
CA ARG A 62 5.35 12.23 -10.18
C ARG A 62 6.84 12.50 -10.33
N SER A 63 7.70 11.85 -9.55
CA SER A 63 9.15 12.01 -9.68
C SER A 63 9.69 11.51 -11.02
N LEU A 64 9.09 10.48 -11.61
CA LEU A 64 9.43 10.02 -12.96
C LEU A 64 9.03 11.04 -14.03
N GLU A 65 7.84 11.63 -13.91
CA GLU A 65 7.37 12.70 -14.79
C GLU A 65 8.27 13.95 -14.68
N GLU A 66 8.60 14.36 -13.45
CA GLU A 66 9.53 15.47 -13.19
C GLU A 66 10.93 15.21 -13.78
N ALA A 67 11.43 13.98 -13.69
CA ALA A 67 12.72 13.60 -14.29
C ALA A 67 12.69 13.66 -15.81
N ARG A 68 11.59 13.21 -16.45
CA ARG A 68 11.38 13.29 -17.89
C ARG A 68 11.34 14.73 -18.39
N ASP A 69 10.64 15.60 -17.67
CA ASP A 69 10.51 17.03 -18.03
C ASP A 69 11.83 17.79 -17.81
N PHE A 70 12.57 17.43 -16.74
CA PHE A 70 13.90 17.95 -16.50
C PHE A 70 14.87 17.58 -17.63
N GLU A 71 14.89 16.30 -18.03
CA GLU A 71 15.72 15.83 -19.14
C GLU A 71 15.39 16.59 -20.44
N GLU A 72 14.11 16.73 -20.79
CA GLU A 72 13.65 17.50 -21.95
C GLU A 72 14.25 18.91 -21.97
N SER A 73 14.12 19.61 -20.85
CA SER A 73 14.63 20.97 -20.69
C SER A 73 16.14 21.04 -20.88
N LYS A 74 16.87 20.07 -20.32
CA LYS A 74 18.34 20.01 -20.43
C LYS A 74 18.79 19.66 -21.84
N ILE A 75 18.15 18.72 -22.52
CA ILE A 75 18.47 18.38 -23.91
C ILE A 75 18.20 19.56 -24.85
N ARG A 76 17.06 20.25 -24.70
CA ARG A 76 16.77 21.46 -25.50
C ARG A 76 17.80 22.56 -25.25
N SER A 77 18.15 22.81 -23.99
CA SER A 77 19.15 23.82 -23.64
C SER A 77 20.53 23.47 -24.21
N LEU A 78 20.93 22.20 -24.12
CA LEU A 78 22.19 21.70 -24.69
C LEU A 78 22.22 21.86 -26.21
N LYS A 79 21.15 21.43 -26.90
CA LYS A 79 21.01 21.56 -28.36
C LYS A 79 21.17 23.01 -28.81
N ASN A 80 20.42 23.93 -28.20
CA ASN A 80 20.50 25.35 -28.53
C ASN A 80 21.88 25.95 -28.28
N LYS A 81 22.53 25.55 -27.17
CA LYS A 81 23.90 25.99 -26.88
C LYS A 81 24.87 25.52 -27.97
N MET A 82 24.79 24.25 -28.37
CA MET A 82 25.67 23.69 -29.40
C MET A 82 25.42 24.32 -30.76
N TYR A 83 24.17 24.59 -31.13
CA TYR A 83 23.84 25.30 -32.36
C TYR A 83 24.50 26.68 -32.42
N ASN A 84 24.43 27.44 -31.34
CA ASN A 84 25.10 28.75 -31.25
C ASN A 84 26.63 28.62 -31.39
N GLU A 85 27.24 27.57 -30.83
CA GLU A 85 28.69 27.33 -30.96
C GLU A 85 29.09 26.89 -32.38
N THR A 86 28.15 26.37 -33.19
CA THR A 86 28.38 26.07 -34.62
C THR A 86 28.29 27.32 -35.52
N TYR A 87 27.50 28.33 -35.14
CA TYR A 87 27.42 29.61 -35.87
C TYR A 87 28.46 30.62 -35.40
N GLY A 88 29.72 30.40 -35.80
CA GLY A 88 30.81 31.35 -35.54
C GLY A 88 31.39 31.27 -34.12
N GLY A 89 30.99 30.27 -33.34
CA GLY A 89 31.60 29.94 -32.05
C GLY A 89 32.78 28.98 -32.16
N THR A 90 33.06 28.29 -31.05
CA THR A 90 34.22 27.40 -30.90
C THR A 90 34.21 26.25 -31.91
N TYR A 91 33.02 25.83 -32.35
CA TYR A 91 32.81 24.70 -33.24
C TYR A 91 32.34 25.13 -34.63
N SER A 92 32.81 26.26 -35.13
CA SER A 92 32.44 26.83 -36.45
C SER A 92 32.68 25.94 -37.68
N ARG A 93 33.39 24.82 -37.53
CA ARG A 93 33.56 23.80 -38.58
C ARG A 93 32.46 22.73 -38.56
N LEU A 94 31.71 22.64 -37.47
CA LEU A 94 30.54 21.79 -37.34
C LEU A 94 29.31 22.59 -37.75
N THR A 95 28.24 21.87 -38.05
CA THR A 95 26.93 22.38 -38.42
C THR A 95 25.88 21.91 -37.42
N GLU A 96 24.68 22.49 -37.49
CA GLU A 96 23.53 22.01 -36.70
C GLU A 96 23.21 20.54 -36.97
N TYR A 97 23.48 20.05 -38.19
CA TYR A 97 23.29 18.65 -38.54
C TYR A 97 24.22 17.72 -37.77
N ASP A 98 25.49 18.11 -37.58
CA ASP A 98 26.44 17.32 -36.79
C ASP A 98 25.99 17.21 -35.33
N VAL A 99 25.37 18.26 -34.80
CA VAL A 99 24.79 18.25 -33.44
C VAL A 99 23.57 17.33 -33.38
N ASP A 100 22.67 17.40 -34.37
CA ASP A 100 21.49 16.54 -34.44
C ASP A 100 21.84 15.06 -34.59
N ASP A 101 22.84 14.73 -35.42
CA ASP A 101 23.32 13.36 -35.62
C ASP A 101 23.90 12.78 -34.32
N MET A 102 24.67 13.59 -33.58
CA MET A 102 25.21 13.16 -32.28
C MET A 102 24.14 12.97 -31.22
N LEU A 103 23.15 13.88 -31.16
CA LEU A 103 22.02 13.72 -30.25
C LEU A 103 21.20 12.48 -30.61
N GLN A 104 21.01 12.21 -31.90
CA GLN A 104 20.34 11.01 -32.36
C GLN A 104 21.11 9.74 -31.99
N TYR A 105 22.43 9.72 -32.17
CA TYR A 105 23.29 8.60 -31.80
C TYR A 105 23.25 8.29 -30.29
N LEU A 106 23.22 9.33 -29.45
CA LEU A 106 23.19 9.18 -27.99
C LEU A 106 21.78 8.89 -27.45
N SER A 107 20.74 9.28 -28.19
CA SER A 107 19.35 9.10 -27.78
C SER A 107 18.90 7.65 -27.91
N LYS A 108 18.03 7.23 -27.00
CA LYS A 108 17.31 5.96 -27.12
C LYS A 108 16.16 6.07 -28.11
N ASN A 109 15.45 7.18 -28.08
CA ASN A 109 14.39 7.48 -29.02
C ASN A 109 14.21 9.00 -29.21
N LYS A 110 13.32 9.36 -30.13
CA LYS A 110 12.92 10.75 -30.39
C LYS A 110 11.40 10.85 -30.31
N ALA A 111 10.90 11.48 -29.24
CA ALA A 111 9.48 11.67 -29.01
C ALA A 111 9.11 13.15 -29.18
N GLY A 112 8.13 13.45 -30.03
CA GLY A 112 7.67 14.84 -30.26
C GLY A 112 8.76 15.79 -30.77
N GLY A 113 9.76 15.28 -31.50
CA GLY A 113 10.90 16.07 -32.00
C GLY A 113 12.03 16.28 -30.99
N ILE A 114 11.93 15.68 -29.79
CA ILE A 114 12.90 15.82 -28.70
C ILE A 114 13.65 14.51 -28.53
N TYR A 115 14.98 14.59 -28.49
CA TYR A 115 15.81 13.44 -28.19
C TYR A 115 15.69 13.05 -26.72
N ARG A 116 15.42 11.78 -26.45
CA ARG A 116 15.35 11.22 -25.10
C ARG A 116 16.55 10.31 -24.88
N LEU A 117 17.20 10.45 -23.73
CA LEU A 117 18.29 9.55 -23.33
C LEU A 117 17.75 8.29 -22.63
N HIS A 118 16.52 8.36 -22.13
CA HIS A 118 15.78 7.20 -21.65
C HIS A 118 14.87 6.61 -22.73
N ASP A 119 14.46 5.36 -22.51
CA ASP A 119 13.43 4.71 -23.31
C ASP A 119 12.04 5.18 -22.83
N ASP A 120 11.40 6.04 -23.62
CA ASP A 120 10.07 6.60 -23.32
C ASP A 120 8.98 5.53 -23.30
N GLU A 121 9.08 4.48 -24.14
CA GLU A 121 8.11 3.38 -24.15
C GLU A 121 8.23 2.56 -22.86
N GLU A 122 9.47 2.23 -22.46
CA GLU A 122 9.72 1.53 -21.20
C GLU A 122 9.24 2.35 -19.99
N LEU A 123 9.43 3.67 -20.02
CA LEU A 123 8.95 4.57 -18.98
C LEU A 123 7.42 4.60 -18.90
N VAL A 124 6.73 4.72 -20.04
CA VAL A 124 5.26 4.70 -20.12
C VAL A 124 4.72 3.36 -19.58
N ASP A 125 5.31 2.25 -19.99
CA ASP A 125 4.94 0.92 -19.52
C ASP A 125 5.19 0.78 -18.01
N PHE A 126 6.31 1.29 -17.51
CA PHE A 126 6.61 1.27 -16.09
C PHE A 126 5.61 2.09 -15.27
N VAL A 127 5.27 3.30 -15.70
CA VAL A 127 4.24 4.14 -15.07
C VAL A 127 2.88 3.44 -15.09
N SER A 128 2.52 2.78 -16.19
CA SER A 128 1.29 1.98 -16.28
C SER A 128 1.25 0.85 -15.26
N ARG A 129 2.36 0.09 -15.11
CA ARG A 129 2.49 -0.95 -14.08
C ARG A 129 2.38 -0.39 -12.67
N LEU A 130 2.99 0.75 -12.38
CA LEU A 130 2.88 1.42 -11.09
C LEU A 130 1.43 1.80 -10.77
N ARG A 131 0.68 2.34 -11.75
CA ARG A 131 -0.76 2.65 -11.58
C ARG A 131 -1.58 1.41 -11.27
N LYS A 132 -1.30 0.28 -11.93
CA LYS A 132 -1.94 -1.00 -11.64
C LYS A 132 -1.64 -1.49 -10.22
N ILE A 133 -0.36 -1.50 -9.81
CA ILE A 133 0.05 -1.89 -8.45
C ILE A 133 -0.61 -0.99 -7.40
N LYS A 134 -0.71 0.32 -7.65
CA LYS A 134 -1.41 1.26 -6.78
C LYS A 134 -2.86 0.84 -6.56
N GLN A 135 -3.58 0.52 -7.64
CA GLN A 135 -4.97 0.08 -7.57
C GLN A 135 -5.10 -1.23 -6.78
N GLU A 136 -4.25 -2.22 -7.08
CA GLU A 136 -4.25 -3.52 -6.40
C GLU A 136 -3.97 -3.36 -4.89
N LEU A 137 -3.03 -2.50 -4.50
CA LEU A 137 -2.77 -2.20 -3.08
C LEU A 137 -3.96 -1.52 -2.41
N TYR A 138 -4.61 -0.59 -3.09
CA TYR A 138 -5.78 0.09 -2.55
C TYR A 138 -6.93 -0.89 -2.30
N GLU A 139 -7.25 -1.71 -3.30
CA GLU A 139 -8.28 -2.76 -3.20
C GLU A 139 -7.94 -3.80 -2.13
N PHE A 140 -6.68 -4.20 -2.03
CA PHE A 140 -6.22 -5.11 -0.98
C PHE A 140 -6.40 -4.49 0.41
N GLY A 141 -6.03 -3.22 0.59
CA GLY A 141 -6.23 -2.50 1.84
C GLY A 141 -7.71 -2.35 2.23
N ASP A 142 -8.59 -2.10 1.27
CA ASP A 142 -10.05 -2.07 1.48
C ASP A 142 -10.58 -3.43 1.93
N ASN A 143 -10.16 -4.51 1.27
CA ASN A 143 -10.56 -5.88 1.64
C ASN A 143 -10.10 -6.25 3.05
N VAL A 144 -8.87 -5.89 3.42
CA VAL A 144 -8.35 -6.10 4.78
C VAL A 144 -9.16 -5.30 5.79
N GLY A 145 -9.39 -4.01 5.52
CA GLY A 145 -10.20 -3.15 6.40
C GLY A 145 -11.63 -3.68 6.58
N TYR A 146 -12.26 -4.13 5.50
CA TYR A 146 -13.60 -4.71 5.52
C TYR A 146 -13.66 -6.01 6.32
N ALA A 147 -12.64 -6.87 6.23
CA ALA A 147 -12.55 -8.07 7.06
C ALA A 147 -12.50 -7.70 8.55
N GLY A 148 -11.72 -6.67 8.92
CA GLY A 148 -11.70 -6.14 10.29
C GLY A 148 -13.08 -5.65 10.76
N TYR A 149 -13.80 -4.91 9.91
CA TYR A 149 -15.18 -4.51 10.20
C TYR A 149 -16.10 -5.71 10.41
N LYS A 150 -16.03 -6.73 9.55
CA LYS A 150 -16.86 -7.93 9.66
C LYS A 150 -16.59 -8.76 10.91
N PHE A 151 -15.34 -8.87 11.34
CA PHE A 151 -15.02 -9.50 12.62
C PHE A 151 -15.65 -8.75 13.80
N LYS A 152 -15.63 -7.42 13.78
CA LYS A 152 -16.25 -6.59 14.83
C LYS A 152 -17.77 -6.75 14.88
N GLU A 153 -18.42 -6.80 13.72
CA GLU A 153 -19.86 -7.03 13.60
C GLU A 153 -20.26 -8.40 14.17
N GLN A 154 -19.55 -9.46 13.78
CA GLN A 154 -19.81 -10.82 14.28
C GLN A 154 -19.59 -10.95 15.80
N ASP A 155 -18.58 -10.29 16.35
CA ASP A 155 -18.31 -10.29 17.79
C ASP A 155 -19.45 -9.59 18.56
N ALA A 156 -19.95 -8.46 18.06
CA ALA A 156 -21.08 -7.76 18.64
C ALA A 156 -22.37 -8.59 18.60
N ASP A 157 -22.63 -9.27 17.47
CA ASP A 157 -23.79 -10.15 17.33
C ASP A 157 -23.73 -11.35 18.28
N LEU A 158 -22.57 -11.99 18.41
CA LEU A 158 -22.35 -13.07 19.37
C LEU A 158 -22.55 -12.58 20.82
N GLY A 159 -22.04 -11.40 21.16
CA GLY A 159 -22.25 -10.79 22.47
C GLY A 159 -23.74 -10.56 22.77
N ASN A 160 -24.51 -10.10 21.78
CA ASN A 160 -25.96 -9.90 21.89
C ASN A 160 -26.74 -11.20 22.02
N ILE A 161 -26.33 -12.27 21.32
CA ILE A 161 -26.95 -13.59 21.44
C ILE A 161 -26.70 -14.17 22.84
N LEU A 162 -25.46 -14.10 23.32
CA LEU A 162 -25.08 -14.62 24.64
C LEU A 162 -25.79 -13.87 25.78
N SER A 163 -25.91 -12.54 25.69
CA SER A 163 -26.62 -11.75 26.70
C SER A 163 -28.11 -12.12 26.79
N ARG A 164 -28.74 -12.44 25.66
CA ARG A 164 -30.14 -12.92 25.59
C ARG A 164 -30.36 -14.32 26.14
N ILE A 165 -29.37 -15.21 26.01
CA ILE A 165 -29.45 -16.60 26.51
C ILE A 165 -29.22 -16.65 28.03
N LEU A 166 -28.40 -15.73 28.55
CA LEU A 166 -28.00 -15.70 29.97
C LEU A 166 -28.88 -14.78 30.84
N SER A 167 -29.81 -14.03 30.23
CA SER A 167 -30.84 -13.22 30.90
C SER A 167 -32.10 -14.01 31.18
#